data_AF-A0A0F9N2U0-F1
#
_entry.id   AF-A0A0F9N2U0-F1
#
_cell.length_a   1.000
_cell.length_b   1.000
_cell.length_c   1.000
_cell.angle_alpha   90.00
_cell.angle_beta   90.00
_cell.angle_gamma   90.00
#
_symmetry.space_group_name_H-M   'P 1'
#
loop_
_entity.id
_entity.type
_entity.pdbx_description
1 polymer ?
#
loop_
_entity_poly.entity_id
_entity_poly.type
_entity_poly.pdbx_seq_one_letter_code
_entity_poly.pdbx_strand_id
1 'polypeptide(L)'
;MPFLRQSTTQVIRFGPCLDKTDGVTEETALTLAQADMRLSKDGGAFAQKSAAGNATHDSDGWYDTTLSTTDTATVGELIFNAHQPANMLPVWVHYWVLEEDIYDALFGASAAGFDSNQRVDLGAWLGTAPLALVSQRVNTSVGAMAAAVLTAAAIATDAITAAKIAADAGVEIAQAVWDRVLTGATHNITNSAGRRLRQIEAAFVVASGTAQAGGVATITLAAGESAVDDIFAGDRVVIVGGTGVGEHGIVTAYNGTTKVATMSQSWVTQPDATSEYDLVPADVDLETIEHSVAAIDNLLADYDGTGYTKANSTIGTTTVNTDMRGTDSALLAANVPTNFADLAITVTTGRVDLALWLGVAPNALISGRVDTDVAVVNTAAISTTSFSAGAVDAAALAANVITSSELADSATPRILKNTALANFMFLMVDSTDHVTPKTGLTFGAGDSQRSLNGAAFANTTNLPTEVGSGIYKVNLATTDLNADVVTFRFDGTAADSRLITILTQPV
;
A
#
# COMPACT_ATOMS: atom_id res chain seq x y z
N MET A 1 60.24 -15.86 -60.35
CA MET A 1 60.16 -14.64 -61.18
C MET A 1 60.86 -13.53 -60.41
N PRO A 2 61.85 -12.84 -60.99
CA PRO A 2 62.59 -11.80 -60.28
C PRO A 2 61.73 -10.54 -60.09
N PHE A 3 61.67 -10.05 -58.86
CA PHE A 3 60.98 -8.80 -58.49
C PHE A 3 61.96 -7.63 -58.46
N LEU A 4 61.52 -6.47 -58.93
CA LEU A 4 62.28 -5.23 -58.91
C LEU A 4 61.54 -4.18 -58.07
N ARG A 5 62.29 -3.37 -57.33
CA ARG A 5 61.74 -2.20 -56.62
C ARG A 5 61.40 -1.08 -57.62
N GLN A 6 60.21 -0.47 -57.50
CA GLN A 6 59.83 0.68 -58.33
C GLN A 6 60.82 1.85 -58.20
N SER A 7 61.04 2.57 -59.29
CA SER A 7 61.81 3.83 -59.35
C SER A 7 63.22 3.73 -58.73
N THR A 8 63.82 2.55 -58.77
CA THR A 8 65.10 2.25 -58.12
C THR A 8 66.09 1.69 -59.13
N THR A 9 67.31 2.21 -59.12
CA THR A 9 68.42 1.73 -59.97
C THR A 9 68.83 0.33 -59.49
N GLN A 10 68.79 -0.66 -60.37
CA GLN A 10 69.07 -2.06 -60.04
C GLN A 10 69.90 -2.71 -61.14
N VAL A 11 70.89 -3.52 -60.77
CA VAL A 11 71.66 -4.32 -61.72
C VAL A 11 70.89 -5.62 -61.99
N ILE A 12 70.60 -5.89 -63.25
CA ILE A 12 69.97 -7.14 -63.68
C ILE A 12 70.99 -7.98 -64.44
N ARG A 13 70.80 -9.30 -64.36
CA ARG A 13 71.60 -10.28 -65.09
C ARG A 13 70.72 -11.01 -66.10
N PHE A 14 71.23 -11.19 -67.31
CA PHE A 14 70.54 -11.85 -68.41
C PHE A 14 71.49 -12.74 -69.19
N GLY A 15 70.95 -13.80 -69.80
CA GLY A 15 71.74 -14.81 -70.50
C GLY A 15 71.11 -16.21 -70.35
N PRO A 16 71.79 -17.25 -70.83
CA PRO A 16 73.01 -17.17 -71.63
C PRO A 16 72.74 -16.57 -73.02
N CYS A 17 73.64 -15.70 -73.49
CA CYS A 17 73.67 -15.20 -74.86
C CYS A 17 74.40 -16.22 -75.74
N LEU A 18 73.64 -16.85 -76.64
CA LEU A 18 74.14 -17.91 -77.51
C LEU A 18 74.34 -17.39 -78.94
N ASP A 19 75.35 -17.95 -79.61
CA ASP A 19 75.69 -17.68 -81.00
C ASP A 19 74.47 -17.92 -81.90
N LYS A 20 74.32 -17.07 -82.90
CA LYS A 20 73.19 -17.13 -83.83
C LYS A 20 73.29 -18.31 -84.80
N THR A 21 74.51 -18.79 -85.09
CA THR A 21 74.76 -19.80 -86.12
C THR A 21 74.37 -21.20 -85.63
N ASP A 22 74.74 -21.54 -84.39
CA ASP A 22 74.47 -22.86 -83.83
C ASP A 22 73.42 -22.87 -82.71
N GLY A 23 73.14 -21.72 -82.09
CA GLY A 23 72.21 -21.60 -80.96
C GLY A 23 72.64 -22.36 -79.70
N VAL A 24 73.92 -22.71 -79.58
CA VAL A 24 74.47 -23.54 -78.50
C VAL A 24 75.78 -22.97 -77.94
N THR A 25 76.64 -22.37 -78.76
CA THR A 25 77.92 -21.80 -78.31
C THR A 25 77.68 -20.48 -77.59
N GLU A 26 78.29 -20.29 -76.43
CA GLU A 26 78.19 -19.06 -75.65
C GLU A 26 79.03 -17.94 -76.26
N GLU A 27 78.42 -16.76 -76.42
CA GLU A 27 79.08 -15.57 -76.93
C GLU A 27 79.67 -14.75 -75.77
N THR A 28 80.98 -14.87 -75.55
CA THR A 28 81.68 -14.34 -74.36
C THR A 28 82.36 -12.98 -74.58
N ALA A 29 82.24 -12.38 -75.76
CA ALA A 29 82.88 -11.11 -76.12
C ALA A 29 81.93 -10.10 -76.82
N LEU A 30 80.63 -10.14 -76.51
CA LEU A 30 79.64 -9.24 -77.09
C LEU A 30 79.78 -7.83 -76.50
N THR A 31 79.71 -6.82 -77.36
CA THR A 31 79.54 -5.42 -76.96
C THR A 31 78.09 -5.02 -77.18
N LEU A 32 77.22 -5.39 -76.24
CA LEU A 32 75.81 -5.01 -76.28
C LEU A 32 75.66 -3.54 -75.89
N ALA A 33 75.34 -2.69 -76.85
CA ALA A 33 75.12 -1.27 -76.63
C ALA A 33 73.73 -1.03 -76.01
N GLN A 34 73.49 0.20 -75.54
CA GLN A 34 72.19 0.58 -74.97
C GLN A 34 71.02 0.27 -75.92
N ALA A 35 71.18 0.47 -77.23
CA ALA A 35 70.14 0.25 -78.23
C ALA A 35 69.77 -1.24 -78.42
N ASP A 36 70.69 -2.15 -78.10
CA ASP A 36 70.49 -3.61 -78.21
C ASP A 36 69.70 -4.18 -77.03
N MET A 37 69.50 -3.38 -75.98
CA MET A 37 68.78 -3.74 -74.75
C MET A 37 67.49 -2.93 -74.62
N ARG A 38 66.36 -3.58 -74.90
CA ARG A 38 65.04 -2.95 -74.95
C ARG A 38 64.13 -3.43 -73.82
N LEU A 39 63.26 -2.55 -73.35
CA LEU A 39 62.33 -2.74 -72.26
C LEU A 39 60.90 -2.46 -72.73
N SER A 40 59.96 -3.31 -72.33
CA SER A 40 58.51 -3.08 -72.39
C SER A 40 57.99 -2.96 -70.96
N LYS A 41 57.36 -1.83 -70.63
CA LYS A 41 56.86 -1.50 -69.28
C LYS A 41 55.35 -1.62 -69.26
N ASP A 42 54.83 -2.58 -68.51
CA ASP A 42 53.40 -2.88 -68.29
C ASP A 42 52.55 -2.82 -69.58
N GLY A 43 52.97 -3.57 -70.60
CA GLY A 43 52.31 -3.59 -71.92
C GLY A 43 52.65 -2.42 -72.85
N GLY A 44 53.54 -1.51 -72.46
CA GLY A 44 54.07 -0.44 -73.30
C GLY A 44 54.95 -0.94 -74.44
N ALA A 45 55.08 -0.15 -75.52
CA ALA A 45 55.94 -0.51 -76.64
C ALA A 45 57.42 -0.64 -76.23
N PHE A 46 58.14 -1.60 -76.82
CA PHE A 46 59.57 -1.79 -76.55
C PHE A 46 60.38 -0.54 -76.91
N ALA A 47 61.09 0.01 -75.94
CA ALA A 47 62.04 1.12 -76.11
C ALA A 47 63.41 0.72 -75.57
N GLN A 48 64.49 1.36 -76.03
CA GLN A 48 65.82 1.13 -75.43
C GLN A 48 65.80 1.46 -73.93
N LYS A 49 66.62 0.76 -73.13
CA LYS A 49 66.78 1.10 -71.71
C LYS A 49 67.30 2.54 -71.55
N SER A 50 66.85 3.21 -70.50
CA SER A 50 67.19 4.61 -70.21
C SER A 50 68.58 4.74 -69.57
N ALA A 51 69.00 3.73 -68.79
CA ALA A 51 70.35 3.68 -68.23
C ALA A 51 71.43 3.65 -69.33
N ALA A 52 72.34 4.62 -69.33
CA ALA A 52 73.47 4.67 -70.25
C ALA A 52 74.49 3.55 -69.94
N GLY A 53 75.23 3.11 -70.96
CA GLY A 53 76.28 2.11 -70.84
C GLY A 53 75.94 0.77 -71.49
N ASN A 54 77.00 0.07 -71.88
CA ASN A 54 76.94 -1.26 -72.48
C ASN A 54 76.69 -2.33 -71.40
N ALA A 55 76.27 -3.52 -71.82
CA ALA A 55 76.26 -4.67 -70.93
C ALA A 55 77.70 -5.10 -70.58
N THR A 56 77.89 -5.58 -69.36
CA THR A 56 79.17 -6.14 -68.90
C THR A 56 79.10 -7.66 -69.00
N HIS A 57 80.12 -8.30 -69.57
CA HIS A 57 80.24 -9.76 -69.56
C HIS A 57 80.58 -10.24 -68.15
N ASP A 58 79.87 -11.26 -67.68
CA ASP A 58 80.17 -11.96 -66.43
C ASP A 58 80.92 -13.27 -66.73
N SER A 59 80.21 -14.39 -66.90
CA SER A 59 80.76 -15.70 -67.28
C SER A 59 79.78 -16.49 -68.15
N ASP A 60 80.28 -17.45 -68.93
CA ASP A 60 79.48 -18.46 -69.63
C ASP A 60 78.30 -17.89 -70.45
N GLY A 61 78.56 -16.80 -71.19
CA GLY A 61 77.56 -16.09 -71.99
C GLY A 61 76.55 -15.27 -71.18
N TRP A 62 76.70 -15.13 -69.86
CA TRP A 62 75.88 -14.24 -69.04
C TRP A 62 76.44 -12.81 -69.03
N TYR A 63 75.52 -11.85 -69.08
CA TYR A 63 75.83 -10.44 -69.05
C TYR A 63 74.98 -9.74 -67.98
N ASP A 64 75.50 -8.64 -67.44
CA ASP A 64 74.76 -7.73 -66.58
C ASP A 64 74.59 -6.36 -67.21
N THR A 65 73.50 -5.70 -66.86
CA THR A 65 73.28 -4.29 -67.15
C THR A 65 72.59 -3.62 -65.98
N THR A 66 72.90 -2.35 -65.76
CA THR A 66 72.15 -1.51 -64.83
C THR A 66 70.85 -1.03 -65.49
N LEU A 67 69.73 -1.13 -64.77
CA LEU A 67 68.49 -0.42 -65.02
C LEU A 67 68.45 0.85 -64.19
N SER A 68 67.99 1.95 -64.76
CA SER A 68 67.85 3.23 -64.06
C SER A 68 66.52 3.31 -63.30
N THR A 69 66.35 4.35 -62.49
CA THR A 69 65.06 4.67 -61.85
C THR A 69 63.94 4.89 -62.87
N THR A 70 64.24 5.44 -64.06
CA THR A 70 63.26 5.59 -65.13
C THR A 70 62.84 4.24 -65.72
N ASP A 71 63.77 3.29 -65.80
CA ASP A 71 63.50 1.95 -66.34
C ASP A 71 62.54 1.15 -65.45
N THR A 72 62.63 1.34 -64.15
CA THR A 72 61.78 0.68 -63.13
C THR A 72 60.65 1.57 -62.61
N ALA A 73 60.32 2.68 -63.27
CA ALA A 73 59.33 3.65 -62.77
C ALA A 73 57.87 3.17 -62.81
N THR A 74 57.56 2.16 -63.61
CA THR A 74 56.19 1.64 -63.81
C THR A 74 56.00 0.34 -63.07
N VAL A 75 55.05 0.28 -62.13
CA VAL A 75 54.62 -0.96 -61.47
C VAL A 75 53.92 -1.86 -62.47
N GLY A 76 54.17 -3.17 -62.39
CA GLY A 76 53.62 -4.16 -63.31
C GLY A 76 54.71 -4.99 -63.98
N GLU A 77 54.37 -5.63 -65.10
CA GLU A 77 55.30 -6.49 -65.82
C GLU A 77 56.36 -5.66 -66.57
N LEU A 78 57.64 -6.00 -66.39
CA LEU A 78 58.74 -5.43 -67.15
C LEU A 78 59.41 -6.53 -67.97
N ILE A 79 59.27 -6.47 -69.29
CA ILE A 79 59.89 -7.42 -70.21
C ILE A 79 61.19 -6.81 -70.74
N PHE A 80 62.30 -7.50 -70.51
CA PHE A 80 63.62 -7.16 -71.03
C PHE A 80 63.96 -8.03 -72.24
N ASN A 81 64.40 -7.40 -73.32
CA ASN A 81 64.93 -8.05 -74.50
C ASN A 81 66.34 -7.55 -74.78
N ALA A 82 67.31 -8.46 -74.85
CA ALA A 82 68.63 -8.19 -75.40
C ALA A 82 68.75 -8.92 -76.75
N HIS A 83 69.10 -8.20 -77.80
CA HIS A 83 69.26 -8.80 -79.13
C HIS A 83 70.18 -7.96 -80.02
N GLN A 84 71.30 -8.54 -80.41
CA GLN A 84 72.14 -8.06 -81.51
C GLN A 84 71.98 -9.01 -82.72
N PRO A 85 71.16 -8.66 -83.74
CA PRO A 85 70.75 -9.59 -84.79
C PRO A 85 71.86 -10.22 -85.63
N ALA A 86 73.07 -9.63 -85.59
CA ALA A 86 74.23 -10.16 -86.30
C ALA A 86 74.93 -11.30 -85.53
N ASN A 87 74.89 -11.28 -84.19
CA ASN A 87 75.84 -12.05 -83.37
C ASN A 87 75.20 -12.95 -82.30
N MET A 88 73.92 -12.79 -81.98
CA MET A 88 73.28 -13.62 -80.92
C MET A 88 71.83 -13.95 -81.24
N LEU A 89 71.33 -15.02 -80.63
CA LEU A 89 69.89 -15.25 -80.49
C LEU A 89 69.27 -14.26 -79.48
N PRO A 90 68.00 -13.85 -79.69
CA PRO A 90 67.35 -12.91 -78.78
C PRO A 90 67.11 -13.53 -77.40
N VAL A 91 67.53 -12.81 -76.35
CA VAL A 91 67.29 -13.19 -74.96
C VAL A 91 66.10 -12.40 -74.44
N TRP A 92 65.17 -13.10 -73.78
CA TRP A 92 63.96 -12.53 -73.18
C TRP A 92 63.91 -12.85 -71.69
N VAL A 93 63.73 -11.82 -70.87
CA VAL A 93 63.62 -11.98 -69.42
C VAL A 93 62.44 -11.16 -68.91
N HIS A 94 61.64 -11.76 -68.03
CA HIS A 94 60.47 -11.13 -67.44
C HIS A 94 60.73 -10.79 -65.98
N TYR A 95 60.46 -9.54 -65.62
CA TYR A 95 60.52 -9.01 -64.26
C TYR A 95 59.15 -8.48 -63.85
N TRP A 96 58.91 -8.37 -62.55
CA TRP A 96 57.77 -7.65 -62.00
C TRP A 96 58.26 -6.49 -61.14
N VAL A 97 57.88 -5.28 -61.51
CA VAL A 97 58.15 -4.09 -60.70
C VAL A 97 57.05 -3.97 -59.66
N LEU A 98 57.42 -3.99 -58.39
CA LEU A 98 56.51 -3.80 -57.25
C LEU A 98 56.64 -2.37 -56.72
N GLU A 99 55.54 -1.84 -56.17
CA GLU A 99 55.54 -0.58 -55.42
C GLU A 99 56.64 -0.58 -54.36
N GLU A 100 57.25 0.57 -54.12
CA GLU A 100 58.41 0.67 -53.23
C GLU A 100 58.11 0.22 -51.80
N ASP A 101 56.96 0.61 -51.25
CA ASP A 101 56.51 0.20 -49.91
C ASP A 101 56.28 -1.32 -49.82
N ILE A 102 55.73 -1.92 -50.87
CA ILE A 102 55.46 -3.37 -50.93
C ILE A 102 56.76 -4.14 -51.08
N TYR A 103 57.67 -3.67 -51.94
CA TYR A 103 59.00 -4.28 -52.11
C TYR A 103 59.79 -4.21 -50.80
N ASP A 104 59.78 -3.07 -50.11
CA ASP A 104 60.51 -2.90 -48.84
C ASP A 104 59.90 -3.73 -47.71
N ALA A 105 58.57 -3.88 -47.67
CA ALA A 105 57.88 -4.75 -46.71
C ALA A 105 58.20 -6.25 -46.91
N LEU A 106 58.45 -6.68 -48.16
CA LEU A 106 58.70 -8.08 -48.51
C LEU A 106 60.19 -8.45 -48.53
N PHE A 107 61.03 -7.57 -49.08
CA PHE A 107 62.42 -7.84 -49.46
C PHE A 107 63.43 -6.86 -48.87
N GLY A 108 63.00 -5.78 -48.20
CA GLY A 108 63.90 -4.84 -47.55
C GLY A 108 64.81 -5.54 -46.53
N ALA A 109 66.04 -5.04 -46.33
CA ALA A 109 66.95 -5.60 -45.32
C ALA A 109 66.38 -5.50 -43.89
N SER A 110 65.42 -4.61 -43.68
CA SER A 110 64.64 -4.41 -42.46
C SER A 110 63.18 -4.85 -42.62
N ALA A 111 62.86 -5.65 -43.64
CA ALA A 111 61.52 -6.16 -43.87
C ALA A 111 61.04 -6.85 -42.60
N ALA A 112 60.01 -6.25 -41.97
CA ALA A 112 59.24 -6.90 -40.94
C ALA A 112 58.39 -7.95 -41.64
N GLY A 113 59.03 -9.05 -42.08
CA GLY A 113 58.36 -10.13 -42.77
C GLY A 113 57.16 -10.52 -41.92
N PHE A 114 55.96 -10.37 -42.50
CA PHE A 114 54.65 -10.55 -41.85
C PHE A 114 54.80 -11.37 -40.56
N ASP A 115 54.97 -10.68 -39.44
CA ASP A 115 55.23 -11.38 -38.18
C ASP A 115 54.05 -12.33 -38.01
N SER A 116 54.34 -13.62 -37.88
CA SER A 116 53.35 -14.67 -37.64
C SER A 116 52.39 -14.34 -36.48
N ASN A 117 52.72 -13.34 -35.66
CA ASN A 117 51.90 -12.79 -34.59
C ASN A 117 51.47 -11.32 -34.73
N GLN A 118 51.79 -10.59 -35.79
CA GLN A 118 51.16 -9.28 -36.05
C GLN A 118 49.78 -9.47 -36.70
N ARG A 119 48.84 -9.86 -35.85
CA ARG A 119 47.45 -9.41 -36.02
C ARG A 119 47.49 -7.88 -36.10
N VAL A 120 46.71 -7.33 -37.04
CA VAL A 120 46.47 -5.90 -37.26
C VAL A 120 46.59 -5.12 -35.94
N ASP A 121 47.72 -4.44 -35.77
CA ASP A 121 47.92 -3.55 -34.64
C ASP A 121 47.03 -2.33 -34.90
N LEU A 122 46.08 -2.09 -34.01
CA LEU A 122 45.13 -0.97 -34.12
C LEU A 122 45.86 0.33 -33.76
N GLY A 123 46.80 0.76 -34.62
CA GLY A 123 47.52 2.03 -34.53
C GLY A 123 46.61 3.27 -34.55
N ALA A 124 45.34 3.07 -34.90
CA ALA A 124 44.24 3.83 -34.33
C ALA A 124 43.23 2.81 -33.78
N TRP A 125 42.80 3.00 -32.54
CA TRP A 125 41.39 2.82 -32.32
C TRP A 125 40.81 4.21 -32.64
N LEU A 126 39.93 4.28 -33.63
CA LEU A 126 38.73 5.07 -33.44
C LEU A 126 38.04 4.39 -32.23
N GLY A 127 38.50 4.77 -31.03
CA GLY A 127 38.46 4.02 -29.76
C GLY A 127 39.85 3.97 -29.01
N THR A 128 40.14 3.15 -27.99
CA THR A 128 41.47 2.61 -27.54
C THR A 128 41.41 1.13 -27.04
N ALA A 129 42.22 0.19 -27.57
CA ALA A 129 42.17 -1.23 -27.16
C ALA A 129 42.68 -1.50 -25.72
N PRO A 130 42.05 -2.41 -24.94
CA PRO A 130 42.32 -2.57 -23.52
C PRO A 130 43.55 -3.44 -23.22
N LEU A 131 44.34 -3.06 -22.22
CA LEU A 131 45.46 -3.85 -21.69
C LEU A 131 44.95 -5.20 -21.16
N ALA A 132 45.60 -6.29 -21.60
CA ALA A 132 45.40 -7.70 -21.24
C ALA A 132 44.21 -7.96 -20.30
N LEU A 133 43.05 -8.17 -20.91
CA LEU A 133 41.80 -8.32 -20.18
C LEU A 133 41.82 -9.64 -19.38
N VAL A 134 41.83 -9.56 -18.05
CA VAL A 134 41.60 -10.75 -17.20
C VAL A 134 40.18 -11.25 -17.50
N SER A 135 40.05 -12.40 -18.15
CA SER A 135 38.80 -12.96 -18.69
C SER A 135 38.11 -12.13 -19.79
N GLN A 136 38.83 -11.32 -20.57
CA GLN A 136 38.21 -10.48 -21.63
C GLN A 136 37.27 -9.34 -21.12
N ARG A 137 37.49 -8.77 -19.92
CA ARG A 137 36.81 -7.52 -19.47
C ARG A 137 37.67 -6.24 -19.48
N VAL A 138 37.04 -5.12 -19.85
CA VAL A 138 37.57 -3.74 -19.87
C VAL A 138 37.19 -3.01 -18.58
N ASN A 139 38.14 -2.38 -17.90
CA ASN A 139 37.88 -1.53 -16.72
C ASN A 139 37.82 -0.05 -17.12
N THR A 140 36.80 0.67 -16.66
CA THR A 140 36.64 2.12 -16.83
C THR A 140 36.88 2.84 -15.49
N SER A 141 37.73 3.86 -15.46
CA SER A 141 37.92 4.72 -14.28
C SER A 141 36.91 5.86 -14.31
N VAL A 142 36.01 5.91 -13.34
CA VAL A 142 34.85 6.82 -13.35
C VAL A 142 35.06 8.06 -12.47
N GLY A 143 36.31 8.55 -12.38
CA GLY A 143 36.71 9.65 -11.50
C GLY A 143 36.14 11.03 -11.85
N ALA A 144 35.46 11.19 -12.99
CA ALA A 144 34.82 12.43 -13.43
C ALA A 144 33.41 12.17 -13.97
N MET A 145 32.54 11.53 -13.17
CA MET A 145 31.11 11.56 -13.47
C MET A 145 30.62 13.00 -13.30
N ALA A 146 30.11 13.61 -14.36
CA ALA A 146 29.42 14.89 -14.24
C ALA A 146 28.21 14.78 -13.28
N ALA A 147 27.74 15.92 -12.76
CA ALA A 147 26.55 15.93 -11.91
C ALA A 147 25.37 15.23 -12.63
N ALA A 148 24.62 14.42 -11.88
CA ALA A 148 23.45 13.66 -12.36
C ALA A 148 23.72 12.58 -13.43
N VAL A 149 24.97 12.14 -13.65
CA VAL A 149 25.25 10.96 -14.50
C VAL A 149 24.66 9.67 -13.90
N LEU A 150 24.75 9.52 -12.57
CA LEU A 150 24.03 8.48 -11.84
C LEU A 150 22.61 8.95 -11.52
N THR A 151 21.70 8.81 -12.48
CA THR A 151 20.26 9.02 -12.24
C THR A 151 19.63 7.79 -11.58
N ALA A 152 18.41 7.93 -11.04
CA ALA A 152 17.64 6.80 -10.53
C ALA A 152 17.43 5.70 -11.60
N ALA A 153 17.40 6.06 -12.89
CA ALA A 153 17.30 5.09 -14.00
C ALA A 153 18.63 4.38 -14.30
N ALA A 154 19.77 5.00 -13.98
CA ALA A 154 21.09 4.39 -14.13
C ALA A 154 21.38 3.35 -13.04
N ILE A 155 20.66 3.41 -11.92
CA ILE A 155 20.71 2.42 -10.85
C ILE A 155 19.57 1.44 -11.07
N ALA A 156 19.89 0.22 -11.53
CA ALA A 156 18.87 -0.81 -11.69
C ALA A 156 18.16 -1.09 -10.36
N THR A 157 16.88 -1.47 -10.42
CA THR A 157 16.14 -1.95 -9.25
C THR A 157 16.95 -3.02 -8.52
N ASP A 158 17.06 -2.88 -7.20
CA ASP A 158 17.85 -3.78 -6.34
C ASP A 158 19.36 -3.84 -6.63
N ALA A 159 19.93 -2.90 -7.39
CA ALA A 159 21.38 -2.85 -7.60
C ALA A 159 22.16 -2.63 -6.29
N ILE A 160 21.55 -1.90 -5.34
CA ILE A 160 22.06 -1.74 -3.97
C ILE A 160 21.13 -2.51 -3.03
N THR A 161 21.48 -3.77 -2.76
CA THR A 161 20.79 -4.58 -1.76
C THR A 161 21.36 -4.33 -0.36
N ALA A 162 20.65 -4.79 0.67
CA ALA A 162 21.14 -4.73 2.06
C ALA A 162 22.52 -5.40 2.23
N ALA A 163 22.82 -6.46 1.45
CA ALA A 163 24.12 -7.13 1.47
C ALA A 163 25.25 -6.32 0.80
N LYS A 164 24.90 -5.26 0.05
CA LYS A 164 25.84 -4.37 -0.63
C LYS A 164 26.11 -3.08 0.16
N ILE A 165 25.29 -2.79 1.16
CA ILE A 165 25.57 -1.74 2.15
C ILE A 165 26.54 -2.34 3.16
N ALA A 166 27.68 -1.68 3.39
CA ALA A 166 28.62 -2.12 4.41
C ALA A 166 27.92 -2.12 5.79
N ALA A 167 28.22 -3.11 6.63
CA ALA A 167 27.60 -3.22 7.96
C ALA A 167 27.73 -1.91 8.76
N ASP A 168 28.89 -1.25 8.68
CA ASP A 168 29.17 0.03 9.34
C ASP A 168 28.25 1.16 8.87
N ALA A 169 27.95 1.23 7.57
CA ALA A 169 27.02 2.23 7.04
C ALA A 169 25.58 1.98 7.52
N GLY A 170 25.17 0.73 7.68
CA GLY A 170 23.89 0.37 8.30
C GLY A 170 23.81 0.83 9.76
N VAL A 171 24.91 0.66 10.51
CA VAL A 171 25.03 1.13 11.90
C VAL A 171 24.99 2.66 11.97
N GLU A 172 25.77 3.37 11.14
CA GLU A 172 25.76 4.84 11.11
C GLU A 172 24.39 5.41 10.72
N ILE A 173 23.69 4.81 9.74
CA ILE A 173 22.33 5.22 9.37
C ILE A 173 21.38 4.99 10.55
N ALA A 174 21.48 3.85 11.24
CA ALA A 174 20.65 3.57 12.41
C ALA A 174 20.91 4.57 13.53
N GLN A 175 22.17 4.85 13.89
CA GLN A 175 22.53 5.86 14.89
C GLN A 175 22.03 7.26 14.48
N ALA A 176 22.20 7.64 13.21
CA ALA A 176 21.77 8.94 12.72
C ALA A 176 20.23 9.14 12.76
N VAL A 177 19.45 8.06 12.80
CA VAL A 177 17.99 8.07 12.86
C VAL A 177 17.47 7.85 14.29
N TRP A 178 18.00 6.86 15.01
CA TRP A 178 17.53 6.42 16.33
C TRP A 178 18.21 7.17 17.49
N ASP A 179 19.50 7.48 17.40
CA ASP A 179 20.23 8.20 18.44
C ASP A 179 20.19 9.73 18.24
N ARG A 180 19.46 10.19 17.22
CA ARG A 180 19.25 11.61 16.99
C ARG A 180 18.35 12.17 18.08
N VAL A 181 18.85 13.16 18.80
CA VAL A 181 18.05 13.95 19.75
C VAL A 181 16.73 14.40 19.11
N LEU A 182 15.64 14.05 19.76
CA LEU A 182 14.27 14.32 19.33
C LEU A 182 13.85 15.73 19.75
N THR A 183 14.06 16.71 18.88
CA THR A 183 13.71 18.12 19.15
C THR A 183 12.63 18.61 18.20
N GLY A 184 12.06 19.79 18.43
CA GLY A 184 11.18 20.44 17.44
C GLY A 184 11.84 20.69 16.08
N ALA A 185 13.18 20.64 15.99
CA ALA A 185 13.93 20.79 14.75
C ALA A 185 14.13 19.46 13.98
N THR A 186 13.97 18.31 14.63
CA THR A 186 14.23 16.97 14.07
C THR A 186 12.99 16.08 14.17
N HIS A 187 12.67 15.32 13.13
CA HIS A 187 11.50 14.42 13.11
C HIS A 187 10.20 15.13 13.54
N ASN A 188 9.85 16.26 12.92
CA ASN A 188 8.73 17.12 13.37
C ASN A 188 7.56 17.25 12.38
N ILE A 189 7.51 16.41 11.34
CA ILE A 189 6.31 16.30 10.50
C ILE A 189 5.14 15.71 11.30
N THR A 190 3.90 16.08 10.97
CA THR A 190 2.69 15.81 11.77
C THR A 190 2.55 14.37 12.26
N ASN A 191 2.86 13.38 11.41
CA ASN A 191 2.70 11.96 11.75
C ASN A 191 4.03 11.22 11.94
N SER A 192 5.15 11.95 12.11
CA SER A 192 6.43 11.30 12.39
C SER A 192 6.43 10.61 13.74
N ALA A 193 7.13 9.47 13.83
CA ALA A 193 7.36 8.78 15.10
C ALA A 193 7.97 9.72 16.14
N GLY A 194 8.95 10.55 15.75
CA GLY A 194 9.60 11.47 16.68
C GLY A 194 8.68 12.55 17.24
N ARG A 195 7.77 13.10 16.44
CA ARG A 195 6.74 14.04 16.95
C ARG A 195 5.75 13.35 17.87
N ARG A 196 5.31 12.13 17.55
CA ARG A 196 4.40 11.36 18.40
C ARG A 196 5.03 10.98 19.74
N LEU A 197 6.32 10.63 19.74
CA LEU A 197 7.05 10.32 20.97
C LEU A 197 7.16 11.56 21.86
N ARG A 198 7.52 12.73 21.32
CA ARG A 198 7.51 14.00 22.07
C ARG A 198 6.12 14.37 22.62
N GLN A 199 5.05 14.09 21.86
CA GLN A 199 3.69 14.36 22.32
C GLN A 199 3.27 13.43 23.46
N ILE A 200 3.71 12.17 23.44
CA ILE A 200 3.48 11.22 24.52
C ILE A 200 4.31 11.62 25.76
N GLU A 201 5.58 11.96 25.57
CA GLU A 201 6.48 12.44 26.63
C GLU A 201 5.91 13.69 27.30
N ALA A 202 5.53 14.71 26.53
CA ALA A 202 4.92 15.93 27.07
C ALA A 202 3.53 15.71 27.72
N ALA A 203 2.87 14.59 27.46
CA ALA A 203 1.60 14.23 28.10
C ALA A 203 1.80 13.48 29.43
N PHE A 204 3.01 12.97 29.71
CA PHE A 204 3.29 12.14 30.88
C PHE A 204 4.39 12.72 31.78
N VAL A 205 5.31 13.51 31.24
CA VAL A 205 6.42 14.15 31.95
C VAL A 205 6.33 15.66 31.73
N VAL A 206 6.11 16.40 32.83
CA VAL A 206 6.04 17.87 32.88
C VAL A 206 7.44 18.47 32.80
N ALA A 207 8.39 17.88 33.52
CA ALA A 207 9.79 18.28 33.53
C ALA A 207 10.67 17.10 33.96
N SER A 208 11.94 17.10 33.54
CA SER A 208 12.91 16.10 33.99
C SER A 208 14.28 16.72 34.10
N GLY A 209 15.13 16.14 34.93
CA GLY A 209 16.48 16.62 35.12
C GLY A 209 17.24 15.91 36.22
N THR A 210 18.43 16.40 36.50
CA THR A 210 19.24 15.97 37.65
C THR A 210 19.05 16.96 38.79
N ALA A 211 18.68 16.45 39.97
CA ALA A 211 18.52 17.26 41.16
C ALA A 211 19.85 17.94 41.53
N GLN A 212 19.76 19.11 42.14
CA GLN A 212 20.93 19.83 42.66
C GLN A 212 21.28 19.38 44.09
N ALA A 213 20.27 18.93 44.86
CA ALA A 213 20.38 18.45 46.23
C ALA A 213 19.05 17.83 46.68
N GLY A 214 19.03 17.18 47.84
CA GLY A 214 17.80 16.79 48.54
C GLY A 214 17.92 16.92 50.05
N GLY A 215 16.76 16.93 50.70
CA GLY A 215 16.61 16.93 52.16
C GLY A 215 15.54 15.93 52.59
N VAL A 216 15.20 15.90 53.87
CA VAL A 216 14.29 14.87 54.43
C VAL A 216 12.93 14.82 53.73
N ALA A 217 12.34 15.97 53.40
CA ALA A 217 11.06 16.07 52.68
C ALA A 217 11.13 17.09 51.53
N THR A 218 12.33 17.29 50.97
CA THR A 218 12.55 18.27 49.92
C THR A 218 13.49 17.71 48.86
N ILE A 219 13.34 18.21 47.65
CA ILE A 219 14.29 18.01 46.56
C ILE A 219 14.53 19.36 45.90
N THR A 220 15.78 19.66 45.58
CA THR A 220 16.15 20.85 44.81
C THR A 220 16.26 20.42 43.35
N LEU A 221 15.30 20.84 42.53
CA LEU A 221 15.23 20.48 41.11
C LEU A 221 16.35 21.17 40.31
N ALA A 222 16.50 20.84 39.03
CA ALA A 222 17.56 21.35 38.17
C ALA A 222 17.53 22.90 38.07
N ALA A 223 18.70 23.51 37.86
CA ALA A 223 18.82 24.97 37.86
C ALA A 223 17.98 25.66 36.76
N GLY A 224 17.69 24.94 35.68
CA GLY A 224 16.90 25.42 34.54
C GLY A 224 15.38 25.37 34.74
N GLU A 225 14.89 24.84 35.87
CA GLU A 225 13.46 24.67 36.10
C GLU A 225 12.71 26.00 36.29
N SER A 226 11.38 25.96 36.19
CA SER A 226 10.53 27.15 36.23
C SER A 226 10.82 28.07 37.43
N ALA A 227 10.78 29.38 37.19
CA ALA A 227 10.95 30.42 38.21
C ALA A 227 9.65 30.85 38.90
N VAL A 228 8.54 30.22 38.55
CA VAL A 228 7.22 30.50 39.10
C VAL A 228 7.01 29.66 40.36
N ASP A 229 6.65 30.31 41.45
CA ASP A 229 6.30 29.61 42.70
C ASP A 229 5.07 28.72 42.49
N ASP A 230 5.08 27.56 43.14
CA ASP A 230 4.01 26.55 43.17
C ASP A 230 3.52 26.01 41.81
N ILE A 231 4.24 26.28 40.71
CA ILE A 231 3.88 25.76 39.38
C ILE A 231 3.86 24.22 39.29
N PHE A 232 4.66 23.55 40.11
CA PHE A 232 4.71 22.09 40.21
C PHE A 232 3.92 21.57 41.42
N ALA A 233 3.20 22.43 42.15
CA ALA A 233 2.39 21.98 43.27
C ALA A 233 1.28 21.05 42.77
N GLY A 234 1.15 19.90 43.42
CA GLY A 234 0.27 18.82 43.02
C GLY A 234 0.90 17.81 42.07
N ASP A 235 1.98 18.13 41.35
CA ASP A 235 2.67 17.16 40.51
C ASP A 235 3.38 16.09 41.35
N ARG A 236 3.66 14.94 40.74
CA ARG A 236 4.42 13.86 41.36
C ARG A 236 5.86 13.88 40.87
N VAL A 237 6.80 13.94 41.80
CA VAL A 237 8.23 13.72 41.52
C VAL A 237 8.51 12.23 41.67
N VAL A 238 9.15 11.63 40.67
CA VAL A 238 9.64 10.24 40.69
C VAL A 238 11.14 10.26 40.44
N ILE A 239 11.92 9.58 41.28
CA ILE A 239 13.36 9.42 41.05
C ILE A 239 13.60 8.22 40.13
N VAL A 240 14.15 8.47 38.95
CA VAL A 240 14.33 7.49 37.87
C VAL A 240 15.78 7.01 37.73
N GLY A 241 16.73 7.71 38.37
CA GLY A 241 18.15 7.34 38.39
C GLY A 241 18.89 7.93 39.60
N GLY A 242 20.07 7.40 39.91
CA GLY A 242 20.91 7.89 41.02
C GLY A 242 20.42 7.49 42.42
N THR A 243 20.79 8.28 43.44
CA THR A 243 20.39 8.04 44.84
C THR A 243 18.87 8.19 45.02
N GLY A 244 18.23 7.25 45.71
CA GLY A 244 16.77 7.27 45.94
C GLY A 244 15.92 6.79 44.77
N VAL A 245 16.52 6.13 43.76
CA VAL A 245 15.79 5.59 42.60
C VAL A 245 14.60 4.71 43.00
N GLY A 246 13.46 4.96 42.37
CA GLY A 246 12.18 4.30 42.65
C GLY A 246 11.33 4.99 43.73
N GLU A 247 11.89 5.92 44.52
CA GLU A 247 11.09 6.75 45.42
C GLU A 247 10.32 7.82 44.66
N HIS A 248 9.15 8.18 45.20
CA HIS A 248 8.28 9.19 44.62
C HIS A 248 7.47 9.90 45.70
N GLY A 249 7.02 11.12 45.40
CA GLY A 249 6.22 11.93 46.29
C GLY A 249 5.42 12.99 45.53
N ILE A 250 4.32 13.44 46.15
CA ILE A 250 3.56 14.58 45.63
C ILE A 250 4.21 15.86 46.12
N VAL A 251 4.40 16.83 45.23
CA VAL A 251 4.88 18.17 45.56
C VAL A 251 3.74 18.93 46.23
N THR A 252 3.92 19.39 47.46
CA THR A 252 2.94 20.21 48.18
C THR A 252 3.20 21.71 48.03
N ALA A 253 4.46 22.09 47.78
CA ALA A 253 4.86 23.46 47.52
C ALA A 253 6.16 23.49 46.70
N TYR A 254 6.35 24.53 45.90
CA TYR A 254 7.57 24.72 45.11
C TYR A 254 8.01 26.18 45.15
N ASN A 255 9.27 26.41 45.52
CA ASN A 255 9.86 27.74 45.45
C ASN A 255 10.61 27.93 44.12
N GLY A 256 10.07 28.77 43.24
CA GLY A 256 10.61 29.04 41.92
C GLY A 256 11.95 29.77 41.94
N THR A 257 12.30 30.46 43.02
CA THR A 257 13.61 31.11 43.18
C THR A 257 14.69 30.12 43.57
N THR A 258 14.44 29.27 44.57
CA THR A 258 15.44 28.31 45.09
C THR A 258 15.40 26.96 44.39
N LYS A 259 14.40 26.72 43.53
CA LYS A 259 14.13 25.43 42.87
C LYS A 259 13.81 24.29 43.84
N VAL A 260 13.37 24.62 45.05
CA VAL A 260 13.10 23.61 46.09
C VAL A 260 11.63 23.20 46.03
N ALA A 261 11.40 21.92 45.74
CA ALA A 261 10.11 21.28 45.87
C ALA A 261 9.99 20.62 47.25
N THR A 262 8.86 20.84 47.92
CA THR A 262 8.51 20.23 49.22
C THR A 262 7.57 19.06 48.98
N MET A 263 7.84 17.92 49.60
CA MET A 263 7.11 16.67 49.39
C MET A 263 6.02 16.47 50.44
N SER A 264 4.95 15.77 50.06
CA SER A 264 3.85 15.39 50.96
C SER A 264 4.25 14.39 52.05
N GLN A 265 5.34 13.65 51.82
CA GLN A 265 5.91 12.70 52.76
C GLN A 265 7.45 12.82 52.75
N SER A 266 8.08 12.40 53.84
CA SER A 266 9.54 12.33 53.90
C SER A 266 10.07 11.20 53.01
N TRP A 267 11.19 11.45 52.35
CA TRP A 267 11.93 10.42 51.62
C TRP A 267 12.45 9.36 52.59
N VAL A 268 12.39 8.10 52.18
CA VAL A 268 13.05 7.01 52.94
C VAL A 268 14.55 7.06 52.65
N THR A 269 14.91 7.30 51.41
CA THR A 269 16.26 7.52 50.91
C THR A 269 16.32 8.92 50.29
N GLN A 270 16.98 9.84 50.98
CA GLN A 270 17.02 11.23 50.53
C GLN A 270 17.70 11.36 49.16
N PRO A 271 17.09 12.05 48.18
CA PRO A 271 17.73 12.34 46.92
C PRO A 271 18.95 13.26 47.13
N ASP A 272 19.87 13.24 46.18
CA ASP A 272 21.09 14.06 46.19
C ASP A 272 21.38 14.64 44.80
N ALA A 273 22.56 15.23 44.61
CA ALA A 273 22.98 15.85 43.36
C ALA A 273 23.19 14.86 42.18
N THR A 274 23.05 13.55 42.42
CA THR A 274 23.12 12.49 41.41
C THR A 274 21.76 11.92 41.04
N SER A 275 20.71 12.29 41.79
CA SER A 275 19.35 11.81 41.56
C SER A 275 18.77 12.42 40.29
N GLU A 276 18.39 11.56 39.34
CA GLU A 276 17.64 11.93 38.15
C GLU A 276 16.15 11.80 38.45
N TYR A 277 15.37 12.83 38.12
CA TYR A 277 13.95 12.91 38.41
C TYR A 277 13.12 13.16 37.15
N ASP A 278 11.90 12.64 37.19
CA ASP A 278 10.79 13.03 36.32
C ASP A 278 9.67 13.63 37.18
N LEU A 279 9.21 14.82 36.81
CA LEU A 279 7.93 15.38 37.25
C LEU A 279 6.85 14.91 36.31
N VAL A 280 5.84 14.25 36.85
CA VAL A 280 4.68 13.79 36.10
C VAL A 280 3.43 14.48 36.65
N PRO A 281 2.43 14.78 35.80
CA PRO A 281 1.18 15.35 36.29
C PRO A 281 0.56 14.37 37.28
N ALA A 282 0.04 14.86 38.41
CA ALA A 282 -0.73 13.96 39.27
C ALA A 282 -2.00 13.50 38.56
N ASP A 283 -2.32 12.21 38.73
CA ASP A 283 -3.50 11.57 38.17
C ASP A 283 -4.82 12.17 38.71
N VAL A 284 -4.72 12.99 39.77
CA VAL A 284 -5.82 13.75 40.33
C VAL A 284 -5.40 15.20 40.43
N ASP A 285 -6.08 16.06 39.68
CA ASP A 285 -5.99 17.50 39.88
C ASP A 285 -6.46 17.83 41.31
N LEU A 286 -5.50 18.13 42.19
CA LEU A 286 -5.77 18.55 43.56
C LEU A 286 -6.59 19.85 43.59
N GLU A 287 -6.51 20.68 42.55
CA GLU A 287 -7.34 21.88 42.40
C GLU A 287 -8.81 21.50 42.09
N THR A 288 -9.04 20.36 41.43
CA THR A 288 -10.38 19.76 41.27
C THR A 288 -10.88 19.09 42.56
N ILE A 289 -9.98 18.55 43.40
CA ILE A 289 -10.32 18.14 44.78
C ILE A 289 -10.66 19.38 45.62
N GLU A 290 -9.93 20.47 45.48
CA GLU A 290 -10.11 21.71 46.24
C GLU A 290 -11.34 22.53 45.78
N HIS A 291 -11.73 22.46 44.51
CA HIS A 291 -13.03 22.97 44.04
C HIS A 291 -14.23 22.17 44.58
N SER A 292 -13.96 21.01 45.20
CA SER A 292 -14.93 20.25 45.97
C SER A 292 -14.71 20.35 47.48
N VAL A 293 -13.93 21.30 48.00
CA VAL A 293 -13.78 21.52 49.45
C VAL A 293 -15.14 21.64 50.13
N ALA A 294 -16.17 22.23 49.50
CA ALA A 294 -17.52 22.21 50.06
C ALA A 294 -18.17 20.81 50.11
N ALA A 295 -17.92 19.92 49.14
CA ALA A 295 -18.53 18.59 49.09
C ALA A 295 -17.75 17.56 49.92
N ILE A 296 -16.42 17.64 49.92
CA ILE A 296 -15.54 16.78 50.70
C ILE A 296 -15.45 17.26 52.16
N ASP A 297 -15.42 18.57 52.47
CA ASP A 297 -15.52 19.03 53.87
C ASP A 297 -16.88 18.68 54.46
N ASN A 298 -17.96 18.77 53.69
CA ASN A 298 -19.28 18.35 54.20
C ASN A 298 -19.33 16.83 54.45
N LEU A 299 -18.68 16.02 53.61
CA LEU A 299 -18.62 14.57 53.82
C LEU A 299 -17.64 14.19 54.94
N LEU A 300 -16.54 14.92 55.10
CA LEU A 300 -15.56 14.71 56.16
C LEU A 300 -16.12 15.18 57.50
N ALA A 301 -16.80 16.33 57.57
CA ALA A 301 -17.51 16.80 58.76
C ALA A 301 -18.70 15.89 59.17
N ASP A 302 -19.28 15.13 58.22
CA ASP A 302 -20.28 14.11 58.52
C ASP A 302 -19.65 12.82 59.12
N TYR A 303 -18.36 12.57 58.93
CA TYR A 303 -17.71 11.29 59.28
C TYR A 303 -16.37 11.37 60.03
N ASP A 304 -15.87 12.54 60.45
CA ASP A 304 -14.52 12.73 61.06
C ASP A 304 -14.32 12.19 62.50
N GLY A 305 -15.21 11.31 62.97
CA GLY A 305 -14.91 10.50 64.15
C GLY A 305 -15.09 11.19 65.50
N THR A 306 -15.83 12.30 65.60
CA THR A 306 -16.30 12.82 66.91
C THR A 306 -17.82 12.92 67.09
N GLY A 307 -18.62 12.50 66.11
CA GLY A 307 -20.05 12.29 66.25
C GLY A 307 -20.91 13.34 65.55
N TYR A 308 -21.92 12.86 64.83
CA TYR A 308 -22.88 13.60 64.01
C TYR A 308 -23.52 14.80 64.75
N THR A 309 -23.12 16.03 64.41
CA THR A 309 -23.83 17.25 64.78
C THR A 309 -24.60 17.78 63.57
N LYS A 310 -25.90 17.44 63.51
CA LYS A 310 -26.82 17.63 62.36
C LYS A 310 -27.20 19.08 62.01
N ALA A 311 -26.43 20.09 62.40
CA ALA A 311 -26.85 21.49 62.22
C ALA A 311 -26.84 21.97 60.77
N ASN A 312 -26.07 21.32 59.87
CA ASN A 312 -25.78 21.85 58.53
C ASN A 312 -26.07 20.90 57.35
N SER A 313 -26.68 19.72 57.57
CA SER A 313 -27.02 18.81 56.46
C SER A 313 -28.32 19.23 55.77
N THR A 314 -28.25 19.55 54.47
CA THR A 314 -29.42 19.83 53.60
C THR A 314 -29.99 18.58 52.93
N ILE A 315 -29.42 17.40 53.17
CA ILE A 315 -30.01 16.13 52.72
C ILE A 315 -31.03 15.72 53.78
N GLY A 316 -32.30 16.08 53.51
CA GLY A 316 -33.44 15.79 54.36
C GLY A 316 -33.47 14.32 54.79
N THR A 317 -33.36 14.10 56.09
CA THR A 317 -33.52 12.77 56.67
C THR A 317 -34.99 12.36 56.58
N THR A 318 -35.41 11.72 55.48
CA THR A 318 -36.64 10.92 55.50
C THR A 318 -36.40 9.71 56.38
N THR A 319 -36.63 9.86 57.69
CA THR A 319 -36.50 8.74 58.63
C THR A 319 -37.80 8.42 59.35
N VAL A 320 -38.82 9.27 59.26
CA VAL A 320 -40.22 8.92 59.59
C VAL A 320 -41.15 9.93 58.92
N ASN A 321 -42.36 9.47 58.59
CA ASN A 321 -43.48 10.17 57.94
C ASN A 321 -44.01 11.40 58.73
N THR A 322 -43.14 12.33 59.10
CA THR A 322 -43.48 13.52 59.88
C THR A 322 -42.94 14.80 59.23
N ASP A 323 -41.97 14.68 58.32
CA ASP A 323 -41.47 15.82 57.53
C ASP A 323 -42.34 16.16 56.30
N MET A 324 -43.47 15.45 56.12
CA MET A 324 -44.53 15.82 55.18
C MET A 324 -45.73 16.49 55.88
N ARG A 325 -45.55 17.03 57.08
CA ARG A 325 -46.63 17.72 57.80
C ARG A 325 -46.69 19.20 57.44
N GLY A 326 -47.02 19.44 56.18
CA GLY A 326 -47.73 20.62 55.71
C GLY A 326 -49.14 20.22 55.29
N THR A 327 -49.95 19.79 56.27
CA THR A 327 -51.40 19.41 56.22
C THR A 327 -51.74 17.94 55.95
N ASP A 328 -52.61 17.40 56.79
CA ASP A 328 -53.06 15.99 56.85
C ASP A 328 -54.00 15.58 55.67
N SER A 329 -53.71 16.03 54.44
CA SER A 329 -54.32 15.51 53.21
C SER A 329 -53.55 15.99 51.98
N ALA A 330 -52.98 15.07 51.20
CA ALA A 330 -52.27 15.36 49.94
C ALA A 330 -53.15 16.04 48.87
N LEU A 331 -54.47 16.17 49.11
CA LEU A 331 -55.43 16.83 48.22
C LEU A 331 -55.49 18.37 48.38
N LEU A 332 -54.95 18.91 49.48
CA LEU A 332 -54.98 20.36 49.79
C LEU A 332 -53.75 21.12 49.26
N ALA A 333 -52.76 20.42 48.71
CA ALA A 333 -51.46 20.99 48.35
C ALA A 333 -51.35 21.49 46.90
N ALA A 334 -52.37 21.32 46.06
CA ALA A 334 -52.40 21.86 44.70
C ALA A 334 -53.72 22.57 44.45
N ASN A 335 -53.68 23.78 43.90
CA ASN A 335 -54.82 24.61 43.49
C ASN A 335 -55.90 23.83 42.71
N VAL A 336 -56.80 23.14 43.41
CA VAL A 336 -57.99 22.56 42.79
C VAL A 336 -58.99 23.70 42.58
N PRO A 337 -59.62 23.80 41.39
CA PRO A 337 -60.65 24.80 41.13
C PRO A 337 -61.72 24.84 42.24
N THR A 338 -62.16 26.03 42.64
CA THR A 338 -62.99 26.27 43.84
C THR A 338 -64.28 25.44 43.89
N ASN A 339 -64.77 24.95 42.75
CA ASN A 339 -65.93 24.07 42.63
C ASN A 339 -65.68 22.63 43.10
N PHE A 340 -64.47 22.28 43.56
CA PHE A 340 -64.15 20.96 44.13
C PHE A 340 -64.09 20.96 45.67
N ALA A 341 -64.17 22.14 46.32
CA ALA A 341 -64.18 22.26 47.77
C ALA A 341 -65.43 21.61 48.41
N ASP A 342 -66.53 21.55 47.66
CA ASP A 342 -67.81 20.97 48.11
C ASP A 342 -67.87 19.43 47.92
N LEU A 343 -66.85 18.82 47.28
CA LEU A 343 -66.82 17.39 47.04
C LEU A 343 -66.16 16.68 48.23
N ALA A 344 -66.92 16.40 49.28
CA ALA A 344 -66.42 15.67 50.45
C ALA A 344 -66.03 14.23 50.08
N ILE A 345 -64.74 13.97 49.88
CA ILE A 345 -64.17 12.63 49.72
C ILE A 345 -63.73 12.11 51.08
N THR A 346 -64.29 10.99 51.54
CA THR A 346 -63.85 10.36 52.80
C THR A 346 -62.52 9.66 52.57
N VAL A 347 -61.47 10.18 53.22
CA VAL A 347 -60.06 9.85 52.98
C VAL A 347 -59.72 8.36 53.18
N THR A 348 -60.52 7.63 53.96
CA THR A 348 -60.28 6.20 54.24
C THR A 348 -60.87 5.26 53.20
N THR A 349 -61.83 5.68 52.37
CA THR A 349 -62.53 4.81 51.41
C THR A 349 -62.53 5.33 49.97
N GLY A 350 -62.11 6.58 49.74
CA GLY A 350 -62.02 7.19 48.40
C GLY A 350 -63.36 7.45 47.73
N ARG A 351 -64.48 7.40 48.47
CA ARG A 351 -65.83 7.65 47.94
C ARG A 351 -66.19 9.13 48.02
N VAL A 352 -66.80 9.64 46.93
CA VAL A 352 -67.41 10.97 46.84
C VAL A 352 -68.82 10.92 47.44
N ASP A 353 -69.09 11.77 48.44
CA ASP A 353 -70.45 11.96 48.96
C ASP A 353 -71.25 12.90 48.03
N LEU A 354 -72.38 12.43 47.51
CA LEU A 354 -73.16 13.08 46.45
C LEU A 354 -74.28 13.99 46.99
N ALA A 355 -74.27 14.30 48.30
CA ALA A 355 -75.32 15.07 48.96
C ALA A 355 -75.50 16.52 48.47
N LEU A 356 -74.58 17.05 47.65
CA LEU A 356 -74.62 18.43 47.11
C LEU A 356 -74.99 18.50 45.61
N TRP A 357 -75.60 17.47 45.04
CA TRP A 357 -76.15 17.52 43.67
C TRP A 357 -77.34 18.51 43.61
N LEU A 358 -77.07 19.73 43.13
CA LEU A 358 -78.03 20.84 43.06
C LEU A 358 -79.27 20.50 42.22
N GLY A 359 -80.42 20.34 42.88
CA GLY A 359 -81.74 20.26 42.26
C GLY A 359 -82.73 19.47 43.11
N VAL A 360 -82.47 18.16 43.29
CA VAL A 360 -83.14 17.25 44.24
C VAL A 360 -82.19 16.07 44.48
N ALA A 361 -82.04 15.61 45.73
CA ALA A 361 -81.22 14.45 46.04
C ALA A 361 -81.74 13.19 45.32
N PRO A 362 -80.88 12.36 44.70
CA PRO A 362 -81.33 11.07 44.18
C PRO A 362 -81.83 10.21 45.36
N ASN A 363 -82.96 9.50 45.18
CA ASN A 363 -83.39 8.50 46.16
C ASN A 363 -82.27 7.47 46.39
N ALA A 364 -82.23 6.89 47.59
CA ALA A 364 -81.19 5.95 48.01
C ALA A 364 -80.87 4.90 46.92
N LEU A 365 -79.61 4.86 46.48
CA LEU A 365 -79.16 3.95 45.43
C LEU A 365 -79.32 2.50 45.92
N ILE A 366 -80.08 1.68 45.18
CA ILE A 366 -80.14 0.24 45.42
C ILE A 366 -78.96 -0.41 44.69
N SER A 367 -78.09 -1.11 45.42
CA SER A 367 -76.91 -1.82 44.87
C SER A 367 -75.87 -0.97 44.13
N GLY A 368 -75.85 0.35 44.35
CA GLY A 368 -74.75 1.22 43.90
C GLY A 368 -74.71 1.56 42.41
N ARG A 369 -75.81 1.39 41.67
CA ARG A 369 -75.93 1.84 40.27
C ARG A 369 -76.78 3.11 40.17
N VAL A 370 -76.37 4.04 39.32
CA VAL A 370 -77.22 5.15 38.85
C VAL A 370 -78.06 4.60 37.72
N ASP A 371 -79.29 4.21 37.99
CA ASP A 371 -80.23 3.83 36.94
C ASP A 371 -80.94 5.09 36.42
N THR A 372 -80.84 5.31 35.10
CA THR A 372 -81.78 6.16 34.38
C THR A 372 -83.12 5.45 34.32
N ASP A 373 -84.15 6.03 34.95
CA ASP A 373 -85.51 5.51 34.91
C ASP A 373 -86.02 5.39 33.45
N VAL A 374 -86.14 4.16 32.95
CA VAL A 374 -86.65 3.85 31.60
C VAL A 374 -88.17 4.10 31.49
N ALA A 375 -88.84 4.58 32.55
CA ALA A 375 -90.24 5.01 32.46
C ALA A 375 -90.42 6.44 31.88
N VAL A 376 -89.34 7.22 31.72
CA VAL A 376 -89.41 8.62 31.23
C VAL A 376 -89.04 8.76 29.74
N VAL A 377 -88.68 7.67 29.07
CA VAL A 377 -88.41 7.67 27.61
C VAL A 377 -89.75 7.63 26.86
N ASN A 378 -90.40 8.78 26.68
CA ASN A 378 -91.60 8.91 25.84
C ASN A 378 -91.31 8.45 24.40
N THR A 379 -92.31 7.86 23.74
CA THR A 379 -92.30 7.50 22.32
C THR A 379 -91.76 8.67 21.49
N ALA A 380 -90.64 8.45 20.79
CA ALA A 380 -89.82 9.41 20.02
C ALA A 380 -88.65 10.12 20.74
N ALA A 381 -88.31 9.78 21.98
CA ALA A 381 -87.09 10.30 22.63
C ALA A 381 -85.77 9.71 22.06
N ILE A 382 -85.83 8.58 21.34
CA ILE A 382 -84.77 8.13 20.44
C ILE A 382 -85.13 8.59 19.03
N SER A 383 -84.66 9.78 18.66
CA SER A 383 -84.84 10.41 17.35
C SER A 383 -83.57 10.19 16.51
N THR A 384 -83.65 10.28 15.18
CA THR A 384 -82.48 10.24 14.28
C THR A 384 -81.48 11.36 14.55
N THR A 385 -81.86 12.40 15.30
CA THR A 385 -80.97 13.47 15.78
C THR A 385 -80.24 13.11 17.08
N SER A 386 -80.70 12.08 17.80
CA SER A 386 -80.07 11.57 19.03
C SER A 386 -78.77 10.80 18.74
N PHE A 387 -78.51 10.51 17.47
CA PHE A 387 -77.27 9.93 16.97
C PHE A 387 -76.71 10.89 15.91
N SER A 388 -75.48 11.36 16.09
CA SER A 388 -74.79 12.09 15.03
C SER A 388 -74.69 11.22 13.76
N ALA A 389 -74.71 11.82 12.58
CA ALA A 389 -74.50 11.07 11.33
C ALA A 389 -73.19 10.29 11.42
N GLY A 390 -73.25 8.95 11.34
CA GLY A 390 -72.11 8.04 11.57
C GLY A 390 -71.98 7.46 12.98
N ALA A 391 -72.84 7.80 13.95
CA ALA A 391 -72.82 7.19 15.28
C ALA A 391 -73.34 5.74 15.31
N VAL A 392 -73.93 5.30 14.20
CA VAL A 392 -74.19 3.89 13.91
C VAL A 392 -73.52 3.58 12.57
N ASP A 393 -72.18 3.55 12.56
CA ASP A 393 -71.37 3.17 11.40
C ASP A 393 -71.15 1.64 11.35
N ALA A 394 -70.51 1.16 10.28
CA ALA A 394 -70.28 -0.27 10.05
C ALA A 394 -69.51 -0.97 11.20
N ALA A 395 -68.77 -0.24 12.03
CA ALA A 395 -68.09 -0.81 13.20
C ALA A 395 -69.04 -1.02 14.38
N ALA A 396 -70.08 -0.18 14.52
CA ALA A 396 -71.03 -0.26 15.62
C ALA A 396 -72.00 -1.46 15.50
N LEU A 397 -72.24 -1.98 14.29
CA LEU A 397 -73.14 -3.12 14.06
C LEU A 397 -72.46 -4.51 14.08
N ALA A 398 -71.14 -4.63 14.25
CA ALA A 398 -70.44 -5.89 13.95
C ALA A 398 -69.88 -6.69 15.14
N ALA A 399 -70.23 -6.38 16.40
CA ALA A 399 -69.92 -7.24 17.55
C ALA A 399 -70.81 -8.51 17.64
N ASN A 400 -71.39 -8.94 16.51
CA ASN A 400 -71.66 -10.34 16.17
C ASN A 400 -71.92 -10.55 14.65
N VAL A 401 -71.20 -9.82 13.77
CA VAL A 401 -71.40 -9.96 12.29
C VAL A 401 -70.25 -10.68 11.60
N ILE A 402 -69.00 -10.60 12.08
CA ILE A 402 -67.91 -11.51 11.71
C ILE A 402 -66.95 -11.65 12.90
N THR A 403 -66.92 -12.81 13.54
CA THR A 403 -65.91 -13.17 14.55
C THR A 403 -64.53 -13.34 13.90
N SER A 404 -63.42 -13.23 14.64
CA SER A 404 -62.06 -13.44 14.09
C SER A 404 -61.84 -14.85 13.52
N SER A 405 -62.72 -15.80 13.84
CA SER A 405 -62.83 -17.12 13.22
C SER A 405 -63.33 -17.07 11.78
N GLU A 406 -64.14 -16.08 11.41
CA GLU A 406 -64.78 -15.95 10.09
C GLU A 406 -63.98 -15.03 9.14
N LEU A 407 -63.05 -14.22 9.67
CA LEU A 407 -62.02 -13.54 8.86
C LEU A 407 -60.88 -14.48 8.45
N ALA A 408 -60.74 -15.61 9.14
CA ALA A 408 -59.74 -16.64 8.84
C ALA A 408 -60.16 -17.61 7.70
N ASP A 409 -61.42 -17.55 7.25
CA ASP A 409 -61.98 -18.47 6.24
C ASP A 409 -62.13 -17.83 4.83
N SER A 410 -61.64 -16.60 4.62
CA SER A 410 -61.54 -16.01 3.26
C SER A 410 -60.25 -16.47 2.54
N ALA A 411 -60.12 -17.79 2.42
CA ALA A 411 -59.60 -18.55 1.29
C ALA A 411 -58.39 -18.06 0.46
N THR A 412 -57.34 -17.49 1.06
CA THR A 412 -55.98 -17.59 0.49
C THR A 412 -54.97 -17.97 1.57
N PRO A 413 -54.14 -19.01 1.38
CA PRO A 413 -53.12 -19.38 2.36
C PRO A 413 -52.09 -18.24 2.45
N ARG A 414 -52.11 -17.52 3.57
CA ARG A 414 -51.24 -16.36 3.81
C ARG A 414 -49.81 -16.86 4.04
N ILE A 415 -48.90 -16.57 3.11
CA ILE A 415 -47.45 -16.78 3.32
C ILE A 415 -46.89 -15.52 3.99
N LEU A 416 -46.39 -15.64 5.21
CA LEU A 416 -45.89 -14.52 6.01
C LEU A 416 -44.41 -14.28 5.75
N LYS A 417 -44.01 -13.01 5.64
CA LYS A 417 -42.61 -12.60 5.50
C LYS A 417 -41.83 -13.01 6.74
N ASN A 418 -40.56 -13.39 6.57
CA ASN A 418 -39.66 -13.76 7.69
C ASN A 418 -40.13 -14.95 8.55
N THR A 419 -41.13 -15.71 8.11
CA THR A 419 -41.64 -16.90 8.81
C THR A 419 -41.36 -18.13 7.97
N ALA A 420 -40.84 -19.20 8.59
CA ALA A 420 -40.53 -20.44 7.86
C ALA A 420 -41.83 -21.10 7.37
N LEU A 421 -41.84 -21.56 6.13
CA LEU A 421 -42.96 -22.28 5.54
C LEU A 421 -42.55 -23.73 5.26
N ALA A 422 -43.15 -24.66 5.99
CA ALA A 422 -42.92 -26.08 5.79
C ALA A 422 -43.72 -26.63 4.61
N ASN A 423 -43.15 -27.60 3.89
CA ASN A 423 -43.77 -28.38 2.83
C ASN A 423 -44.37 -27.54 1.69
N PHE A 424 -43.64 -26.54 1.20
CA PHE A 424 -44.06 -25.83 -0.02
C PHE A 424 -43.96 -26.77 -1.22
N MET A 425 -45.08 -27.05 -1.88
CA MET A 425 -45.19 -28.08 -2.92
C MET A 425 -45.26 -27.50 -4.33
N PHE A 426 -44.61 -28.18 -5.28
CA PHE A 426 -44.63 -27.82 -6.70
C PHE A 426 -44.52 -29.07 -7.59
N LEU A 427 -45.04 -28.96 -8.82
CA LEU A 427 -45.01 -30.02 -9.83
C LEU A 427 -43.81 -29.83 -10.76
N MET A 428 -43.11 -30.93 -11.05
CA MET A 428 -42.14 -31.02 -12.15
C MET A 428 -42.71 -31.89 -13.26
N VAL A 429 -42.44 -31.51 -14.51
CA VAL A 429 -42.98 -32.13 -15.71
C VAL A 429 -41.82 -32.53 -16.62
N ASP A 430 -41.94 -33.66 -17.32
CA ASP A 430 -40.91 -34.19 -18.20
C ASP A 430 -40.66 -33.24 -19.37
N SER A 431 -39.40 -32.88 -19.62
CA SER A 431 -39.06 -31.92 -20.68
C SER A 431 -39.16 -32.49 -22.09
N THR A 432 -39.46 -33.78 -22.23
CA THR A 432 -39.60 -34.43 -23.55
C THR A 432 -41.01 -34.22 -24.11
N ASP A 433 -42.03 -34.26 -23.25
CA ASP A 433 -43.42 -34.14 -23.66
C ASP A 433 -44.14 -32.92 -23.06
N HIS A 434 -43.52 -32.24 -22.09
CA HIS A 434 -44.01 -31.04 -21.40
C HIS A 434 -45.39 -31.24 -20.72
N VAL A 435 -45.82 -32.48 -20.52
CA VAL A 435 -47.16 -32.80 -19.97
C VAL A 435 -47.10 -33.84 -18.84
N THR A 436 -46.23 -34.85 -18.94
CA THR A 436 -46.21 -35.96 -17.97
C THR A 436 -45.45 -35.58 -16.69
N PRO A 437 -46.03 -35.76 -15.49
CA PRO A 437 -45.30 -35.51 -14.23
C PRO A 437 -44.01 -36.32 -14.12
N LYS A 438 -42.88 -35.65 -13.86
CA LYS A 438 -41.56 -36.28 -13.78
C LYS A 438 -41.25 -36.70 -12.35
N THR A 439 -41.21 -38.01 -12.10
CA THR A 439 -40.84 -38.59 -10.80
C THR A 439 -39.34 -38.91 -10.73
N GLY A 440 -38.80 -39.08 -9.52
CA GLY A 440 -37.43 -39.54 -9.27
C GLY A 440 -36.31 -38.52 -9.44
N LEU A 441 -36.62 -37.23 -9.66
CA LEU A 441 -35.62 -36.16 -9.73
C LEU A 441 -34.88 -35.98 -8.40
N THR A 442 -33.56 -35.84 -8.49
CA THR A 442 -32.70 -35.45 -7.37
C THR A 442 -32.19 -34.05 -7.62
N PHE A 443 -32.43 -33.13 -6.69
CA PHE A 443 -32.03 -31.73 -6.81
C PHE A 443 -30.68 -31.51 -6.13
N GLY A 444 -29.75 -30.86 -6.84
CA GLY A 444 -28.45 -30.44 -6.32
C GLY A 444 -28.36 -28.94 -6.01
N ALA A 445 -27.19 -28.51 -5.56
CA ALA A 445 -26.91 -27.10 -5.37
C ALA A 445 -26.85 -26.38 -6.74
N GLY A 446 -27.72 -25.39 -6.93
CA GLY A 446 -27.92 -24.70 -8.22
C GLY A 446 -29.26 -25.01 -8.88
N ASP A 447 -29.89 -26.13 -8.51
CA ASP A 447 -31.15 -26.60 -9.10
C ASP A 447 -32.39 -26.08 -8.36
N SER A 448 -32.23 -25.60 -7.13
CA SER A 448 -33.31 -24.99 -6.33
C SER A 448 -32.86 -23.63 -5.86
N GLN A 449 -33.47 -22.58 -6.41
CA GLN A 449 -33.02 -21.21 -6.24
C GLN A 449 -34.19 -20.26 -5.97
N ARG A 450 -33.88 -19.12 -5.36
CA ARG A 450 -34.82 -18.03 -5.10
C ARG A 450 -34.24 -16.68 -5.52
N SER A 451 -35.13 -15.78 -5.90
CA SER A 451 -34.87 -14.36 -6.10
C SER A 451 -35.73 -13.58 -5.12
N LEU A 452 -35.11 -12.68 -4.37
CA LEU A 452 -35.76 -11.83 -3.37
C LEU A 452 -35.90 -10.42 -3.95
N ASN A 453 -37.13 -9.93 -4.13
CA ASN A 453 -37.43 -8.61 -4.71
C ASN A 453 -36.67 -8.29 -6.02
N GLY A 454 -36.47 -9.30 -6.87
CA GLY A 454 -35.78 -9.14 -8.16
C GLY A 454 -34.25 -9.22 -8.11
N ALA A 455 -33.66 -9.64 -6.99
CA ALA A 455 -32.22 -9.92 -6.90
C ALA A 455 -31.81 -11.14 -7.77
N ALA A 456 -30.51 -11.31 -8.02
CA ALA A 456 -30.00 -12.49 -8.73
C ALA A 456 -30.37 -13.79 -7.99
N PHE A 457 -30.57 -14.89 -8.75
CA PHE A 457 -30.95 -16.18 -8.17
C PHE A 457 -29.85 -16.74 -7.27
N ALA A 458 -30.23 -17.11 -6.06
CA ALA A 458 -29.37 -17.76 -5.06
C ALA A 458 -30.03 -19.05 -4.56
N ASN A 459 -29.23 -20.03 -4.15
CA ASN A 459 -29.75 -21.34 -3.74
C ASN A 459 -30.69 -21.24 -2.54
N THR A 460 -31.81 -21.97 -2.58
CA THR A 460 -32.68 -22.13 -1.40
C THR A 460 -31.94 -22.86 -0.28
N THR A 461 -32.35 -22.59 0.97
CA THR A 461 -31.66 -23.15 2.15
C THR A 461 -31.75 -24.68 2.20
N ASN A 462 -32.92 -25.23 1.86
CA ASN A 462 -33.15 -26.67 1.80
C ASN A 462 -33.40 -27.09 0.34
N LEU A 463 -33.08 -28.35 0.03
CA LEU A 463 -33.31 -28.94 -1.29
C LEU A 463 -34.68 -29.64 -1.35
N PRO A 464 -35.34 -29.64 -2.53
CA PRO A 464 -36.61 -30.32 -2.71
C PRO A 464 -36.50 -31.84 -2.57
N THR A 465 -37.58 -32.45 -2.07
CA THR A 465 -37.74 -33.91 -1.96
C THR A 465 -39.06 -34.35 -2.57
N GLU A 466 -39.09 -35.51 -3.23
CA GLU A 466 -40.30 -35.99 -3.88
C GLU A 466 -41.36 -36.41 -2.84
N VAL A 467 -42.60 -36.03 -3.10
CA VAL A 467 -43.78 -36.52 -2.35
C VAL A 467 -44.44 -37.67 -3.10
N GLY A 468 -44.48 -37.57 -4.43
CA GLY A 468 -44.97 -38.59 -5.36
C GLY A 468 -45.64 -37.98 -6.59
N SER A 469 -45.79 -38.75 -7.66
CA SER A 469 -46.47 -38.34 -8.90
C SER A 469 -45.94 -37.02 -9.50
N GLY A 470 -44.63 -36.80 -9.41
CA GLY A 470 -43.94 -35.60 -9.91
C GLY A 470 -44.13 -34.35 -9.06
N ILE A 471 -44.82 -34.46 -7.92
CA ILE A 471 -44.92 -33.38 -6.94
C ILE A 471 -43.74 -33.48 -5.96
N TYR A 472 -43.05 -32.37 -5.81
CA TYR A 472 -41.94 -32.17 -4.89
C TYR A 472 -42.33 -31.19 -3.81
N LYS A 473 -41.70 -31.31 -2.64
CA LYS A 473 -41.82 -30.36 -1.53
C LYS A 473 -40.48 -29.84 -1.08
N VAL A 474 -40.46 -28.59 -0.65
CA VAL A 474 -39.30 -27.97 0.00
C VAL A 474 -39.75 -27.24 1.27
N ASN A 475 -38.96 -27.34 2.33
CA ASN A 475 -39.15 -26.52 3.52
C ASN A 475 -38.42 -25.20 3.31
N LEU A 476 -39.16 -24.11 3.20
CA LEU A 476 -38.59 -22.78 3.00
C LEU A 476 -38.24 -22.17 4.36
N ALA A 477 -36.97 -21.78 4.53
CA ALA A 477 -36.54 -21.13 5.75
C ALA A 477 -37.05 -19.69 5.81
N THR A 478 -36.95 -19.06 6.99
CA THR A 478 -37.27 -17.63 7.17
C THR A 478 -36.47 -16.74 6.21
N THR A 479 -35.21 -17.10 5.95
CA THR A 479 -34.31 -16.42 5.01
C THR A 479 -34.69 -16.61 3.54
N ASP A 480 -35.46 -17.66 3.23
CA ASP A 480 -36.00 -17.88 1.89
C ASP A 480 -37.23 -17.00 1.60
N LEU A 481 -37.86 -16.46 2.64
CA LEU A 481 -39.10 -15.68 2.59
C LEU A 481 -38.94 -14.24 3.13
N ASN A 482 -37.71 -13.73 3.16
CA ASN A 482 -37.39 -12.38 3.64
C ASN A 482 -37.47 -11.33 2.52
N ALA A 483 -38.60 -11.29 1.80
CA ALA A 483 -38.89 -10.26 0.81
C ALA A 483 -40.38 -10.25 0.50
N ASP A 484 -40.90 -9.11 0.03
CA ASP A 484 -42.33 -8.94 -0.26
C ASP A 484 -42.74 -9.70 -1.52
N VAL A 485 -41.84 -9.83 -2.49
CA VAL A 485 -41.97 -10.69 -3.66
C VAL A 485 -40.82 -11.69 -3.71
N VAL A 486 -41.14 -12.98 -3.79
CA VAL A 486 -40.14 -14.05 -3.89
C VAL A 486 -40.44 -14.91 -5.11
N THR A 487 -39.47 -15.04 -6.00
CA THR A 487 -39.55 -15.96 -7.15
C THR A 487 -38.64 -17.15 -6.92
N PHE A 488 -39.22 -18.34 -6.84
CA PHE A 488 -38.48 -19.60 -6.82
C PHE A 488 -38.28 -20.11 -8.23
N ARG A 489 -37.15 -20.76 -8.46
CA ARG A 489 -36.79 -21.48 -9.67
C ARG A 489 -36.30 -22.86 -9.28
N PHE A 490 -36.96 -23.88 -9.83
CA PHE A 490 -36.59 -25.28 -9.65
C PHE A 490 -36.26 -25.87 -11.02
N ASP A 491 -35.04 -26.34 -11.18
CA ASP A 491 -34.52 -26.97 -12.39
C ASP A 491 -34.23 -28.44 -12.10
N GLY A 492 -34.43 -29.31 -13.09
CA GLY A 492 -34.09 -30.72 -12.95
C GLY A 492 -33.74 -31.31 -14.31
N THR A 493 -32.73 -32.16 -14.38
CA THR A 493 -32.33 -32.80 -15.64
C THR A 493 -33.48 -33.64 -16.20
N ALA A 494 -33.79 -33.46 -17.49
CA ALA A 494 -34.94 -34.06 -18.17
C ALA A 494 -36.32 -33.65 -17.61
N ALA A 495 -36.38 -32.50 -16.94
CA ALA A 495 -37.61 -31.85 -16.52
C ALA A 495 -37.59 -30.37 -16.91
N ASP A 496 -38.78 -29.80 -17.12
CA ASP A 496 -38.90 -28.37 -17.39
C ASP A 496 -38.61 -27.54 -16.16
N SER A 497 -37.90 -26.43 -16.34
CA SER A 497 -37.65 -25.44 -15.30
C SER A 497 -38.95 -24.83 -14.81
N ARG A 498 -39.21 -24.92 -13.51
CA ARG A 498 -40.41 -24.38 -12.88
C ARG A 498 -40.10 -23.10 -12.12
N LEU A 499 -40.67 -21.98 -12.57
CA LEU A 499 -40.61 -20.72 -11.84
C LEU A 499 -41.94 -20.41 -11.17
N ILE A 500 -41.90 -20.05 -9.89
CA ILE A 500 -43.09 -19.76 -9.08
C ILE A 500 -42.83 -18.47 -8.30
N THR A 501 -43.65 -17.45 -8.52
CA THR A 501 -43.58 -16.20 -7.77
C THR A 501 -44.69 -16.12 -6.76
N ILE A 502 -44.34 -15.77 -5.51
CA ILE A 502 -45.27 -15.55 -4.43
C ILE A 502 -45.10 -14.15 -3.83
N LEU A 503 -46.18 -13.64 -3.24
CA LEU A 503 -46.18 -12.42 -2.45
C LEU A 503 -46.21 -12.80 -0.97
N THR A 504 -45.32 -12.24 -0.17
CA THR A 504 -45.38 -12.41 1.29
C THR A 504 -46.09 -11.24 1.93
N GLN A 505 -46.77 -11.51 3.04
CA GLN A 505 -47.48 -10.49 3.81
C GLN A 505 -46.69 -10.09 5.07
N PRO A 506 -46.84 -8.83 5.54
CA PRO A 506 -46.29 -8.42 6.82
C PRO A 506 -46.86 -9.28 7.96
N VAL A 507 -46.05 -9.45 9.00
CA VAL A 507 -46.37 -10.25 10.18
C VAL A 507 -47.33 -9.49 11.10
#